data_AF-A0A7D5RBR3-F1
#
_entry.id   AF-A0A7D5RBR3-F1
#
_cell.length_a   1.000
_cell.length_b   1.000
_cell.length_c   1.000
_cell.angle_alpha   90.00
_cell.angle_beta   90.00
_cell.angle_gamma   90.00
#
_symmetry.space_group_name_H-M   'P 1'
#
loop_
_entity.id
_entity.type
_entity.pdbx_description
1 polymer ?
#
loop_
_entity_poly.entity_id
_entity_poly.type
_entity_poly.pdbx_seq_one_letter_code
_entity_poly.pdbx_strand_id
1 'polypeptide(L)'
;MQKLIFLFVLVALIGISANYAYSQEMSLATFQESAQIVVDNSISQNVTASITLQSTSIQEIKIPAELEQEIREDKRIKAIILTNQDQCVLGVVDQSCIMINVARNPEDKGIIAIQGSTKEIAQLYIEDINRVFDTDAKFHSIFIHTDDESNRAFETSGIISGKGMISAVYTMTQEDTNSMYEKISAILIPKVIRDSGGFYEAAKNLSSHENAKMTFSLIPLESKSLLQLRLSVNYPNTASKISEISPLEFLKVENLNRSDYFSSGFYPLNSIIQVVVLSPENTKVSDVRGNIIPTQIIDNENIPTDITEKGWVFDPQEGQRIQGKYIFGKDTTVNKKELEFSLGGKQLQTKEPEKTEFDESIIVVIIIASVAIAAAMFYLKGYRK
;
A
#
# COMPACT_ATOMS: atom_id res chain seq x y z
N MET A 1 -46.95 34.50 38.39
CA MET A 1 -45.70 34.66 37.61
C MET A 1 -44.55 33.74 38.05
N GLN A 2 -44.58 33.08 39.21
CA GLN A 2 -43.50 32.15 39.63
C GLN A 2 -43.59 30.72 39.07
N LYS A 3 -44.75 30.26 38.56
CA LYS A 3 -44.87 28.91 37.97
C LYS A 3 -44.40 28.80 36.51
N LEU A 4 -44.36 29.91 35.76
CA LEU A 4 -43.85 29.90 34.38
C LEU A 4 -42.32 29.94 34.31
N ILE A 5 -41.66 30.51 35.33
CA ILE A 5 -40.19 30.64 35.35
C ILE A 5 -39.52 29.28 35.60
N PHE A 6 -40.15 28.40 36.38
CA PHE A 6 -39.61 27.06 36.64
C PHE A 6 -39.62 26.13 35.41
N LEU A 7 -40.57 26.33 34.49
CA LEU A 7 -40.65 25.54 33.26
C LEU A 7 -39.52 25.91 32.28
N PHE A 8 -39.13 27.19 32.22
CA PHE A 8 -38.04 27.65 31.37
C PHE A 8 -36.66 27.21 31.86
N VAL A 9 -36.46 27.07 33.18
CA VAL A 9 -35.19 26.55 33.74
C VAL A 9 -35.05 25.05 33.49
N LEU A 10 -36.15 24.28 33.47
CA LEU A 10 -36.10 22.84 33.16
C LEU A 10 -35.82 22.58 31.67
N VAL A 11 -36.38 23.40 30.77
CA VAL A 11 -36.09 23.32 29.32
C VAL A 11 -34.66 23.78 29.00
N ALA A 12 -34.12 24.74 29.76
CA ALA A 12 -32.73 25.15 29.63
C ALA A 12 -31.73 24.07 30.12
N LEU A 13 -32.09 23.25 31.11
CA LEU A 13 -31.24 22.13 31.54
C LEU A 13 -31.30 20.91 30.60
N ILE A 14 -32.38 20.71 29.87
CA ILE A 14 -32.49 19.64 28.86
C ILE A 14 -31.76 20.03 27.56
N GLY A 15 -31.47 21.33 27.36
CA GLY A 15 -30.72 21.84 26.20
C GLY A 15 -29.20 21.66 26.25
N ILE A 16 -28.62 21.16 27.36
CA ILE A 16 -27.15 20.98 27.51
C ILE A 16 -26.73 19.52 27.34
N SER A 17 -27.67 18.57 27.22
CA SER A 17 -27.36 17.22 26.73
C SER A 17 -27.53 17.11 25.21
N ALA A 18 -27.24 18.20 24.48
CA ALA A 18 -26.88 18.05 23.09
C ALA A 18 -25.62 17.19 23.09
N ASN A 19 -25.75 15.98 22.56
CA ASN A 19 -24.63 15.14 22.19
C ASN A 19 -23.57 16.07 21.58
N TYR A 20 -22.44 16.22 22.26
CA TYR A 20 -21.19 16.56 21.59
C TYR A 20 -20.88 15.36 20.68
N ALA A 21 -21.68 15.19 19.62
CA ALA A 21 -21.19 14.64 18.38
C ALA A 21 -20.19 15.69 17.91
N TYR A 22 -18.98 15.62 18.49
CA TYR A 22 -17.82 16.24 17.93
C TYR A 22 -17.78 15.69 16.50
N SER A 23 -18.21 16.52 15.55
CA SER A 23 -17.82 16.36 14.16
C SER A 23 -16.30 16.48 14.19
N GLN A 24 -15.60 15.37 14.48
CA GLN A 24 -14.16 15.33 14.33
C GLN A 24 -13.91 15.64 12.86
N GLU A 25 -13.35 16.82 12.59
CA GLU A 25 -12.93 17.18 11.25
C GLU A 25 -11.98 16.08 10.78
N MET A 26 -12.32 15.46 9.66
CA MET A 26 -11.49 14.44 9.04
C MET A 26 -10.12 15.06 8.73
N SER A 27 -9.07 14.35 9.13
CA SER A 27 -7.70 14.71 8.83
C SER A 27 -7.03 13.60 8.02
N LEU A 28 -6.03 13.98 7.22
CA LEU A 28 -5.18 13.03 6.50
C LEU A 28 -3.77 13.13 7.07
N ALA A 29 -3.32 12.04 7.70
CA ALA A 29 -1.94 11.95 8.14
C ALA A 29 -1.02 11.60 6.95
N THR A 30 0.27 11.93 7.08
CA THR A 30 1.29 11.51 6.11
C THR A 30 1.59 10.02 6.20
N PHE A 31 1.53 9.45 7.40
CA PHE A 31 1.64 8.00 7.61
C PHE A 31 0.36 7.28 7.19
N GLN A 32 0.52 6.18 6.47
CA GLN A 32 -0.56 5.31 6.04
C GLN A 32 -0.16 3.85 6.25
N GLU A 33 -1.14 3.04 6.61
CA GLU A 33 -1.04 1.60 6.74
C GLU A 33 -2.08 0.93 5.83
N SER A 34 -1.67 -0.11 5.13
CA SER A 34 -2.57 -0.82 4.24
C SER A 34 -2.28 -2.32 4.21
N ALA A 35 -3.33 -3.10 4.03
CA ALA A 35 -3.26 -4.53 3.78
C ALA A 35 -3.89 -4.80 2.42
N GLN A 36 -3.27 -5.67 1.63
CA GLN A 36 -3.69 -5.92 0.26
C GLN A 36 -3.63 -7.39 -0.06
N ILE A 37 -4.74 -7.92 -0.56
CA ILE A 37 -4.86 -9.27 -1.08
C ILE A 37 -5.08 -9.20 -2.58
N VAL A 38 -4.13 -9.72 -3.35
CA VAL A 38 -4.25 -9.85 -4.80
C VAL A 38 -4.54 -11.32 -5.10
N VAL A 39 -5.73 -11.61 -5.60
CA VAL A 39 -6.13 -12.92 -6.10
C VAL A 39 -5.97 -12.90 -7.61
N ASP A 40 -4.87 -13.45 -8.12
CA ASP A 40 -4.58 -13.48 -9.54
C ASP A 40 -4.87 -14.86 -10.13
N ASN A 41 -6.09 -15.02 -10.64
CA ASN A 41 -6.53 -16.21 -11.34
C ASN A 41 -6.32 -16.12 -12.87
N SER A 42 -5.74 -15.03 -13.38
CA SER A 42 -5.57 -14.83 -14.83
C SER A 42 -4.15 -15.13 -15.31
N ILE A 43 -3.13 -14.73 -14.56
CA ILE A 43 -1.72 -14.84 -14.98
C ILE A 43 -0.97 -15.81 -14.07
N SER A 44 -0.80 -15.46 -12.79
CA SER A 44 0.10 -16.19 -11.89
C SER A 44 -0.55 -17.38 -11.18
N GLN A 45 -1.88 -17.46 -11.12
CA GLN A 45 -2.64 -18.44 -10.33
C GLN A 45 -2.39 -18.34 -8.81
N ASN A 46 -1.81 -17.23 -8.35
CA ASN A 46 -1.35 -17.04 -6.98
C ASN A 46 -2.26 -16.08 -6.20
N VAL A 47 -2.19 -16.19 -4.88
CA VAL A 47 -2.65 -15.11 -4.00
C VAL A 47 -1.46 -14.44 -3.35
N THR A 48 -1.36 -13.12 -3.49
CA THR A 48 -0.37 -12.33 -2.76
C THR A 48 -1.06 -11.57 -1.65
N ALA A 49 -0.64 -11.80 -0.42
CA ALA A 49 -1.05 -10.98 0.71
C ALA A 49 0.09 -10.06 1.08
N SER A 50 -0.20 -8.80 1.35
CA SER A 50 0.83 -7.84 1.72
C SER A 50 0.32 -6.83 2.74
N ILE A 51 1.26 -6.31 3.52
CA ILE A 51 1.04 -5.18 4.42
C ILE A 51 2.10 -4.13 4.09
N THR A 52 1.67 -2.89 3.90
CA THR A 52 2.54 -1.76 3.59
C THR A 52 2.34 -0.65 4.63
N LEU A 53 3.44 -0.24 5.25
CA LEU A 53 3.55 0.99 6.02
C LEU A 53 4.23 2.02 5.14
N GLN A 54 3.63 3.19 4.96
CA GLN A 54 4.20 4.23 4.10
C GLN A 54 4.05 5.62 4.70
N SER A 55 4.95 6.52 4.35
CA SER A 55 4.87 7.93 4.72
C SER A 55 5.66 8.80 3.75
N THR A 56 5.32 10.09 3.73
CA THR A 56 6.17 11.13 3.12
C THR A 56 6.93 11.97 4.15
N SER A 57 7.00 11.51 5.39
CA SER A 57 7.70 12.16 6.50
C SER A 57 8.85 11.28 6.99
N ILE A 58 10.06 11.83 6.95
CA ILE A 58 11.26 11.18 7.50
C ILE A 58 11.22 11.03 9.04
N GLN A 59 10.24 11.63 9.72
CA GLN A 59 10.04 11.43 11.17
C GLN A 59 9.21 10.18 11.47
N GLU A 60 8.34 9.79 10.54
CA GLU A 60 7.45 8.62 10.66
C GLU A 60 8.10 7.36 10.07
N ILE A 61 8.95 7.51 9.05
CA ILE A 61 9.87 6.47 8.55
C ILE A 61 11.26 7.11 8.46
N LYS A 62 12.13 6.74 9.41
CA LYS A 62 13.41 7.38 9.67
C LYS A 62 14.43 7.11 8.57
N ILE A 63 14.74 8.16 7.82
CA ILE A 63 15.87 8.25 6.90
C ILE A 63 16.62 9.55 7.24
N PRO A 64 17.97 9.59 7.23
CA PRO A 64 18.71 10.83 7.41
C PRO A 64 18.27 11.89 6.42
N ALA A 65 18.09 13.13 6.90
CA ALA A 65 17.58 14.22 6.07
C ALA A 65 18.52 14.55 4.91
N GLU A 66 19.83 14.46 5.15
CA GLU A 66 20.87 14.68 4.16
C GLU A 66 20.76 13.65 3.03
N LEU A 67 20.69 12.35 3.36
CA LEU A 67 20.56 11.28 2.37
C LEU A 67 19.24 11.38 1.58
N GLU A 68 18.12 11.66 2.25
CA GLU A 68 16.83 11.86 1.57
C GLU A 68 16.91 13.02 0.59
N GLN A 69 17.50 14.14 0.99
CA GLN A 69 17.61 15.33 0.19
C GLN A 69 18.52 15.10 -1.03
N GLU A 70 19.69 14.50 -0.84
CA GLU A 70 20.62 14.20 -1.94
C GLU A 70 19.97 13.28 -2.98
N ILE A 71 19.30 12.21 -2.55
CA ILE A 71 18.57 11.32 -3.45
C ILE A 71 17.43 12.06 -4.17
N ARG A 72 16.70 12.93 -3.46
CA ARG A 72 15.56 13.66 -4.03
C ARG A 72 15.98 14.73 -5.03
N GLU A 73 17.12 15.39 -4.80
CA GLU A 73 17.65 16.43 -5.69
C GLU A 73 18.32 15.83 -6.94
N ASP A 74 18.77 14.58 -6.89
CA ASP A 74 19.22 13.84 -8.06
C ASP A 74 18.05 13.43 -8.97
N LYS A 75 17.84 14.24 -10.01
CA LYS A 75 16.77 14.04 -10.99
C LYS A 75 16.85 12.69 -11.72
N ARG A 76 18.02 12.04 -11.76
CA ARG A 76 18.18 10.75 -12.41
C ARG A 76 17.81 9.60 -11.49
N ILE A 77 17.90 9.72 -10.17
CA ILE A 77 17.41 8.68 -9.26
C ILE A 77 15.88 8.63 -9.29
N LYS A 78 15.34 7.42 -9.47
CA LYS A 78 13.90 7.14 -9.51
C LYS A 78 13.41 6.30 -8.34
N ALA A 79 14.29 5.49 -7.76
CA ALA A 79 14.07 4.91 -6.43
C ALA A 79 15.34 4.27 -5.89
N ILE A 80 15.36 4.11 -4.57
CA ILE A 80 16.20 3.14 -3.87
C ILE A 80 15.30 2.01 -3.36
N ILE A 81 15.70 0.77 -3.61
CA ILE A 81 14.95 -0.42 -3.20
C ILE A 81 15.90 -1.33 -2.40
N LEU A 82 15.51 -1.71 -1.18
CA LEU A 82 16.15 -2.75 -0.37
C LEU A 82 15.19 -3.93 -0.26
N THR A 83 15.64 -5.15 -0.54
CA THR A 83 14.73 -6.30 -0.58
C THR A 83 15.43 -7.65 -0.41
N ASN A 84 14.69 -8.67 0.03
CA ASN A 84 15.12 -10.07 0.04
C ASN A 84 14.23 -10.99 -0.82
N GLN A 85 13.56 -10.44 -1.85
CA GLN A 85 12.92 -11.23 -2.91
C GLN A 85 13.87 -12.33 -3.42
N ASP A 86 13.34 -13.51 -3.74
CA ASP A 86 14.14 -14.67 -4.18
C ASP A 86 15.02 -14.34 -5.40
N GLN A 87 14.51 -13.47 -6.26
CA GLN A 87 15.26 -12.92 -7.38
C GLN A 87 14.95 -11.44 -7.53
N CYS A 88 15.92 -10.58 -7.19
CA CYS A 88 15.75 -9.14 -7.36
C CYS A 88 15.99 -8.66 -8.81
N VAL A 89 16.90 -9.33 -9.53
CA VAL A 89 17.11 -9.24 -10.97
C VAL A 89 17.54 -10.60 -11.50
N LEU A 90 17.41 -10.83 -12.80
CA LEU A 90 17.86 -12.08 -13.41
C LEU A 90 19.34 -12.35 -13.08
N GLY A 91 19.61 -13.54 -12.54
CA GLY A 91 20.96 -13.99 -12.18
C GLY A 91 21.38 -13.69 -10.73
N VAL A 92 20.57 -12.98 -9.94
CA VAL A 92 20.77 -12.82 -8.50
C VAL A 92 19.80 -13.74 -7.77
N VAL A 93 20.34 -14.80 -7.16
CA VAL A 93 19.57 -15.85 -6.47
C VAL A 93 20.16 -16.03 -5.08
N ASP A 94 19.32 -16.31 -4.10
CA ASP A 94 19.70 -16.53 -2.70
C ASP A 94 20.50 -15.35 -2.08
N GLN A 95 20.19 -14.12 -2.52
CA GLN A 95 20.83 -12.89 -2.06
C GLN A 95 19.80 -11.78 -1.81
N SER A 96 20.04 -10.99 -0.76
CA SER A 96 19.33 -9.72 -0.59
C SER A 96 19.98 -8.64 -1.43
N CYS A 97 19.18 -7.68 -1.88
CA CYS A 97 19.61 -6.68 -2.85
C CYS A 97 19.31 -5.26 -2.38
N ILE A 98 20.22 -4.36 -2.74
CA ILE A 98 19.97 -2.93 -2.84
C ILE A 98 20.02 -2.57 -4.32
N MET A 99 18.96 -1.96 -4.83
CA MET A 99 18.91 -1.43 -6.18
C MET A 99 18.77 0.09 -6.14
N ILE A 100 19.64 0.75 -6.89
CA ILE A 100 19.57 2.18 -7.14
C ILE A 100 19.08 2.34 -8.57
N ASN A 101 17.81 2.73 -8.72
CA ASN A 101 17.13 2.83 -10.01
C ASN A 101 17.37 4.21 -10.59
N VAL A 102 18.01 4.25 -11.75
CA VAL A 102 18.50 5.46 -12.40
C VAL A 102 17.85 5.56 -13.79
N ALA A 103 17.24 6.71 -14.07
CA ALA A 103 16.73 7.03 -15.38
C ALA A 103 17.86 7.09 -16.41
N ARG A 104 17.57 6.57 -17.61
CA ARG A 104 18.48 6.61 -18.74
C ARG A 104 18.82 8.06 -19.10
N ASN A 105 20.11 8.35 -19.26
CA ASN A 105 20.55 9.59 -19.88
C ASN A 105 20.40 9.45 -21.42
N PRO A 106 19.64 10.33 -22.09
CA PRO A 106 19.54 10.33 -23.55
C PRO A 106 20.88 10.50 -24.28
N GLU A 107 21.87 11.10 -23.63
CA GLU A 107 23.20 11.32 -24.20
C GLU A 107 24.07 10.07 -24.21
N ASP A 108 23.73 9.05 -23.40
CA ASP A 108 24.49 7.81 -23.32
C ASP A 108 24.30 6.97 -24.60
N LYS A 109 25.38 6.83 -25.36
CA LYS A 109 25.39 6.07 -26.62
C LYS A 109 25.86 4.64 -26.39
N GLY A 110 24.93 3.70 -26.52
CA GLY A 110 25.20 2.27 -26.42
C GLY A 110 25.24 1.76 -24.98
N ILE A 111 25.30 0.44 -24.84
CA ILE A 111 25.14 -0.26 -23.56
C ILE A 111 26.23 0.09 -22.53
N ILE A 112 27.47 0.24 -22.99
CA ILE A 112 28.63 0.50 -22.14
C ILE A 112 28.52 1.88 -21.47
N ALA A 113 28.12 2.91 -22.23
CA ALA A 113 27.94 4.26 -21.70
C ALA A 113 26.81 4.31 -20.67
N ILE A 114 25.69 3.66 -20.98
CA ILE A 114 24.52 3.56 -20.07
C ILE A 114 24.91 2.90 -18.75
N GLN A 115 25.64 1.78 -18.82
CA GLN A 115 26.10 1.07 -17.63
C GLN A 115 27.13 1.88 -16.83
N GLY A 116 28.08 2.52 -17.51
CA GLY A 116 29.09 3.38 -16.89
C GLY A 116 28.46 4.54 -16.12
N SER A 117 27.62 5.35 -16.78
CA SER A 117 27.00 6.52 -16.16
C SER A 117 26.09 6.14 -14.98
N THR A 118 25.37 5.01 -15.09
CA THR A 118 24.52 4.52 -14.00
C THR A 118 25.34 4.07 -12.80
N LYS A 119 26.46 3.38 -13.05
CA LYS A 119 27.37 2.94 -11.98
C LYS A 119 27.97 4.14 -11.24
N GLU A 120 28.42 5.15 -11.97
CA GLU A 120 29.01 6.37 -11.39
C GLU A 120 28.02 7.07 -10.45
N ILE A 121 26.77 7.24 -10.87
CA ILE A 121 25.72 7.83 -10.02
C ILE A 121 25.47 6.97 -8.78
N ALA A 122 25.26 5.66 -8.97
CA ALA A 122 24.94 4.76 -7.87
C ALA A 122 26.07 4.67 -6.81
N GLN A 123 27.32 4.78 -7.24
CA GLN A 123 28.48 4.77 -6.35
C GLN A 123 28.50 5.96 -5.38
N LEU A 124 27.85 7.07 -5.70
CA LEU A 124 27.78 8.23 -4.81
C LEU A 124 26.96 7.94 -3.55
N TYR A 125 25.96 7.07 -3.63
CA TYR A 125 24.95 6.89 -2.57
C TYR A 125 25.09 5.57 -1.81
N ILE A 126 25.71 4.55 -2.40
CA ILE A 126 25.70 3.19 -1.82
C ILE A 126 26.33 3.12 -0.42
N GLU A 127 27.38 3.89 -0.14
CA GLU A 127 28.03 3.87 1.18
C GLU A 127 27.12 4.41 2.29
N ASP A 128 26.39 5.48 2.00
CA ASP A 128 25.44 6.07 2.95
C ASP A 128 24.20 5.19 3.11
N ILE A 129 23.72 4.62 2.01
CA ILE A 129 22.64 3.64 2.01
C ILE A 129 23.00 2.43 2.88
N ASN A 130 24.18 1.84 2.68
CA ASN A 130 24.67 0.72 3.50
C ASN A 130 24.74 1.10 4.99
N ARG A 131 25.19 2.31 5.30
CA ARG A 131 25.27 2.82 6.68
C ARG A 131 23.88 2.98 7.32
N VAL A 132 22.90 3.47 6.56
CA VAL A 132 21.53 3.66 7.06
C VAL A 132 20.84 2.33 7.35
N PHE A 133 20.99 1.34 6.48
CA PHE A 133 20.34 0.04 6.66
C PHE A 133 21.18 -0.97 7.47
N ASP A 134 22.37 -0.58 7.91
CA ASP A 134 23.34 -1.46 8.57
C ASP A 134 23.63 -2.72 7.73
N THR A 135 23.99 -2.50 6.46
CA THR A 135 24.29 -3.54 5.46
C THR A 135 25.68 -3.38 4.87
N ASP A 136 26.18 -4.40 4.18
CA ASP A 136 27.49 -4.42 3.51
C ASP A 136 27.37 -4.74 2.01
N ALA A 137 26.26 -4.33 1.37
CA ALA A 137 25.94 -4.65 -0.01
C ALA A 137 27.05 -4.25 -0.97
N LYS A 138 27.47 -5.19 -1.83
CA LYS A 138 28.57 -5.02 -2.78
C LYS A 138 28.03 -4.98 -4.20
N PHE A 139 28.69 -4.19 -5.03
CA PHE A 139 28.31 -4.06 -6.43
C PHE A 139 28.29 -5.43 -7.12
N HIS A 140 27.15 -5.76 -7.73
CA HIS A 140 26.96 -6.98 -8.50
C HIS A 140 26.93 -6.66 -9.99
N SER A 141 25.97 -5.85 -10.43
CA SER A 141 25.76 -5.59 -11.85
C SER A 141 25.04 -4.26 -12.12
N ILE A 142 25.05 -3.84 -13.38
CA ILE A 142 24.06 -2.91 -13.90
C ILE A 142 23.05 -3.70 -14.71
N PHE A 143 21.80 -3.69 -14.27
CA PHE A 143 20.70 -4.38 -14.91
C PHE A 143 19.82 -3.41 -15.68
N ILE A 144 19.40 -3.79 -16.88
CA ILE A 144 18.51 -2.99 -17.72
C ILE A 144 17.20 -3.77 -17.85
N HIS A 145 16.14 -3.19 -17.33
CA HIS A 145 14.82 -3.80 -17.32
C HIS A 145 14.25 -3.76 -18.74
N THR A 146 14.08 -4.93 -19.36
CA THR A 146 13.54 -5.06 -20.73
C THR A 146 12.02 -5.28 -20.76
N ASP A 147 11.45 -5.60 -19.60
CA ASP A 147 10.05 -5.89 -19.33
C ASP A 147 9.67 -5.36 -17.94
N ASP A 148 8.50 -5.76 -17.46
CA ASP A 148 7.91 -5.31 -16.20
C ASP A 148 7.96 -6.37 -15.08
N GLU A 149 8.77 -7.43 -15.22
CA GLU A 149 8.84 -8.49 -14.20
C GLU A 149 9.26 -7.96 -12.83
N SER A 150 10.27 -7.09 -12.79
CA SER A 150 10.72 -6.42 -11.57
C SER A 150 9.60 -5.60 -10.91
N ASN A 151 8.74 -4.95 -11.69
CA ASN A 151 7.59 -4.24 -11.12
C ASN A 151 6.61 -5.16 -10.43
N ARG A 152 6.39 -6.36 -10.99
CA ARG A 152 5.49 -7.35 -10.39
C ARG A 152 6.09 -7.92 -9.11
N ALA A 153 7.40 -8.18 -9.11
CA ALA A 153 8.11 -8.70 -7.95
C ALA A 153 8.13 -7.73 -6.77
N PHE A 154 8.40 -6.45 -7.02
CA PHE A 154 8.42 -5.41 -5.98
C PHE A 154 7.07 -4.73 -5.77
N GLU A 155 6.08 -5.04 -6.61
CA GLU A 155 4.75 -4.44 -6.64
C GLU A 155 4.85 -2.88 -6.71
N THR A 156 5.82 -2.40 -7.49
CA THR A 156 6.19 -0.99 -7.80
C THR A 156 5.71 -0.57 -9.20
N SER A 157 5.93 0.69 -9.61
CA SER A 157 5.51 1.18 -10.94
C SER A 157 6.49 0.72 -11.98
N GLY A 158 5.99 0.54 -13.21
CA GLY A 158 6.84 0.53 -14.39
C GLY A 158 7.71 1.78 -14.57
N ILE A 159 7.30 2.90 -14.01
CA ILE A 159 8.07 4.16 -13.96
C ILE A 159 9.32 4.02 -13.06
N ILE A 160 9.33 3.12 -12.09
CA ILE A 160 10.40 3.00 -11.10
C ILE A 160 11.29 1.77 -11.32
N SER A 161 10.75 0.67 -11.84
CA SER A 161 11.52 -0.57 -12.09
C SER A 161 11.10 -1.32 -13.36
N GLY A 162 10.39 -0.64 -14.27
CA GLY A 162 9.84 -1.25 -15.47
C GLY A 162 10.70 -1.06 -16.68
N LYS A 163 10.13 -1.43 -17.83
CA LYS A 163 10.84 -1.40 -19.11
C LYS A 163 11.55 -0.07 -19.36
N GLY A 164 12.86 -0.15 -19.62
CA GLY A 164 13.72 0.99 -19.89
C GLY A 164 14.39 1.61 -18.65
N MET A 165 14.03 1.16 -17.44
CA MET A 165 14.75 1.51 -16.23
C MET A 165 16.11 0.81 -16.18
N ILE A 166 17.08 1.46 -15.54
CA ILE A 166 18.41 0.89 -15.29
C ILE A 166 18.64 0.83 -13.79
N SER A 167 18.99 -0.33 -13.27
CA SER A 167 19.30 -0.52 -11.85
C SER A 167 20.78 -0.82 -11.68
N ALA A 168 21.44 -0.05 -10.82
CA ALA A 168 22.67 -0.51 -10.21
C ALA A 168 22.30 -1.46 -9.07
N VAL A 169 22.72 -2.71 -9.19
CA VAL A 169 22.37 -3.80 -8.27
C VAL A 169 23.56 -4.10 -7.39
N TYR A 170 23.31 -4.05 -6.09
CA TYR A 170 24.25 -4.41 -5.04
C TYR A 170 23.65 -5.59 -4.28
N THR A 171 24.46 -6.59 -3.96
CA THR A 171 24.00 -7.79 -3.28
C THR A 171 24.70 -7.98 -1.94
N MET A 172 24.00 -8.60 -1.01
CA MET A 172 24.51 -9.00 0.30
C MET A 172 24.01 -10.40 0.63
N THR A 173 24.57 -11.01 1.67
CA THR A 173 24.09 -12.29 2.17
C THR A 173 22.61 -12.20 2.50
N GLN A 174 21.83 -13.18 2.05
CA GLN A 174 20.40 -13.20 2.34
C GLN A 174 20.15 -13.45 3.82
N GLU A 175 19.31 -12.60 4.41
CA GLU A 175 18.74 -12.78 5.73
C GLU A 175 17.34 -13.40 5.63
N ASP A 176 16.98 -14.21 6.64
CA ASP A 176 15.60 -14.63 6.86
C ASP A 176 14.67 -13.42 6.93
N THR A 177 13.49 -13.51 6.31
CA THR A 177 12.57 -12.37 6.18
C THR A 177 12.11 -11.83 7.53
N ASN A 178 11.85 -12.71 8.50
CA ASN A 178 11.48 -12.26 9.84
C ASN A 178 12.60 -11.44 10.47
N SER A 179 13.82 -11.96 10.44
CA SER A 179 15.01 -11.30 10.97
C SER A 179 15.26 -9.95 10.29
N MET A 180 15.21 -9.91 8.95
CA MET A 180 15.42 -8.69 8.17
C MET A 180 14.31 -7.67 8.41
N TYR A 181 13.04 -8.10 8.49
CA TYR A 181 11.91 -7.20 8.76
C TYR A 181 12.02 -6.60 10.16
N GLU A 182 12.37 -7.39 11.19
CA GLU A 182 12.58 -6.88 12.55
C GLU A 182 13.74 -5.86 12.60
N LYS A 183 14.89 -6.18 12.01
CA LYS A 183 16.06 -5.29 11.95
C LYS A 183 15.73 -3.97 11.26
N ILE A 184 15.24 -4.04 10.02
CA ILE A 184 15.00 -2.86 9.20
C ILE A 184 13.82 -2.04 9.75
N SER A 185 12.75 -2.67 10.23
CA SER A 185 11.66 -1.93 10.87
C SER A 185 12.09 -1.28 12.18
N ALA A 186 13.02 -1.87 12.94
CA ALA A 186 13.57 -1.24 14.14
C ALA A 186 14.42 0.00 13.85
N ILE A 187 15.15 -0.01 12.73
CA ILE A 187 15.92 1.14 12.23
C ILE A 187 14.97 2.24 11.74
N LEU A 188 14.01 1.89 10.89
CA LEU A 188 13.19 2.85 10.15
C LEU A 188 11.96 3.32 10.93
N ILE A 189 11.25 2.43 11.60
CA ILE A 189 9.93 2.74 12.17
C ILE A 189 10.09 3.16 13.65
N PRO A 190 9.69 4.39 14.02
CA PRO A 190 9.70 4.86 15.40
C PRO A 190 8.94 3.92 16.34
N LYS A 191 9.43 3.82 17.57
CA LYS A 191 8.80 2.99 18.62
C LYS A 191 7.31 3.34 18.83
N VAL A 192 6.94 4.62 18.72
CA VAL A 192 5.54 5.05 18.85
C VAL A 192 4.62 4.43 17.79
N ILE A 193 5.11 4.13 16.58
CA ILE A 193 4.32 3.41 15.56
C ILE A 193 4.39 1.90 15.78
N ARG A 194 5.57 1.36 16.12
CA ARG A 194 5.76 -0.08 16.34
C ARG A 194 4.96 -0.62 17.53
N ASP A 195 4.87 0.16 18.61
CA ASP A 195 4.15 -0.23 19.82
C ASP A 195 2.63 0.00 19.70
N SER A 196 2.15 0.62 18.61
CA SER A 196 0.72 0.88 18.36
C SER A 196 -0.04 -0.29 17.72
N GLY A 197 0.61 -1.44 17.54
CA GLY A 197 -0.02 -2.66 17.05
C GLY A 197 -0.53 -2.57 15.61
N GLY A 198 -1.73 -3.09 15.37
CA GLY A 198 -2.42 -3.01 14.08
C GLY A 198 -1.64 -3.66 12.93
N PHE A 199 -1.44 -2.90 11.85
CA PHE A 199 -0.83 -3.40 10.61
C PHE A 199 0.65 -3.72 10.79
N TYR A 200 1.39 -2.96 11.62
CA TYR A 200 2.78 -3.27 11.93
C TYR A 200 2.90 -4.65 12.58
N GLU A 201 2.07 -4.93 13.59
CA GLU A 201 2.09 -6.21 14.30
C GLU A 201 1.63 -7.37 13.39
N ALA A 202 0.62 -7.14 12.55
CA ALA A 202 0.20 -8.14 11.56
C ALA A 202 1.33 -8.45 10.56
N ALA A 203 2.08 -7.45 10.08
CA ALA A 203 3.23 -7.65 9.22
C ALA A 203 4.34 -8.40 9.95
N LYS A 204 4.70 -7.97 11.17
CA LYS A 204 5.72 -8.62 11.98
C LYS A 204 5.41 -10.10 12.24
N ASN A 205 4.15 -10.47 12.48
CA ASN A 205 3.80 -11.88 12.64
C ASN A 205 3.84 -12.65 11.31
N LEU A 206 3.41 -12.00 10.22
CA LEU A 206 3.40 -12.59 8.88
C LEU A 206 4.81 -12.81 8.31
N SER A 207 5.82 -12.07 8.76
CA SER A 207 7.21 -12.15 8.27
C SER A 207 7.89 -13.50 8.55
N SER A 208 7.35 -14.27 9.51
CA SER A 208 7.80 -15.63 9.85
C SER A 208 7.29 -16.70 8.87
N HIS A 209 6.44 -16.33 7.91
CA HIS A 209 5.99 -17.24 6.87
C HIS A 209 7.13 -17.58 5.90
N GLU A 210 7.24 -18.84 5.46
CA GLU A 210 8.34 -19.31 4.60
C GLU A 210 8.47 -18.53 3.28
N ASN A 211 7.34 -18.20 2.66
CA ASN A 211 7.26 -17.38 1.43
C ASN A 211 7.18 -15.88 1.70
N ALA A 212 7.43 -15.42 2.93
CA ALA A 212 7.42 -14.00 3.23
C ALA A 212 8.62 -13.31 2.58
N LYS A 213 8.41 -12.10 2.06
CA LYS A 213 9.44 -11.24 1.49
C LYS A 213 9.22 -9.80 1.93
N MET A 214 10.32 -9.10 2.14
CA MET A 214 10.33 -7.71 2.55
C MET A 214 10.91 -6.83 1.43
N THR A 215 10.31 -5.66 1.27
CA THR A 215 10.80 -4.61 0.39
C THR A 215 10.66 -3.26 1.09
N PHE A 216 11.76 -2.53 1.17
CA PHE A 216 11.75 -1.10 1.47
C PHE A 216 12.01 -0.31 0.19
N SER A 217 11.27 0.78 0.01
CA SER A 217 11.41 1.69 -1.13
C SER A 217 11.48 3.15 -0.68
N LEU A 218 12.46 3.89 -1.20
CA LEU A 218 12.54 5.35 -1.16
C LEU A 218 12.34 5.87 -2.57
N ILE A 219 11.25 6.60 -2.80
CA ILE A 219 10.86 7.10 -4.11
C ILE A 219 10.83 8.63 -4.06
N PRO A 220 11.78 9.32 -4.72
CA PRO A 220 11.78 10.77 -4.75
C PRO A 220 10.58 11.32 -5.54
N LEU A 221 9.85 12.27 -4.94
CA LEU A 221 8.82 13.10 -5.58
C LEU A 221 9.31 14.55 -5.61
N GLU A 222 8.53 15.44 -6.25
CA GLU A 222 8.95 16.84 -6.48
C GLU A 222 9.41 17.59 -5.22
N SER A 223 8.70 17.42 -4.10
CA SER A 223 8.95 18.18 -2.86
C SER A 223 9.29 17.32 -1.64
N LYS A 224 9.18 15.99 -1.76
CA LYS A 224 9.35 15.02 -0.67
C LYS A 224 9.59 13.64 -1.25
N SER A 225 10.12 12.70 -0.48
CA SER A 225 10.16 11.29 -0.87
C SER A 225 8.96 10.53 -0.30
N LEU A 226 8.49 9.52 -1.05
CA LEU A 226 7.61 8.48 -0.54
C LEU A 226 8.47 7.33 -0.02
N LEU A 227 8.30 7.02 1.26
CA LEU A 227 8.98 5.93 1.96
C LEU A 227 7.98 4.82 2.20
N GLN A 228 8.35 3.58 1.88
CA GLN A 228 7.46 2.43 2.01
C GLN A 228 8.22 1.23 2.57
N LEU A 229 7.70 0.64 3.64
CA LEU A 229 8.11 -0.67 4.13
C LEU A 229 6.96 -1.65 3.87
N ARG A 230 7.19 -2.60 2.98
CA ARG A 230 6.23 -3.63 2.57
C ARG A 230 6.72 -5.00 2.99
N LEU A 231 5.79 -5.81 3.48
CA LEU A 231 5.95 -7.23 3.63
C LEU A 231 4.89 -7.92 2.77
N SER A 232 5.27 -8.94 2.01
CA SER A 232 4.35 -9.76 1.23
C SER A 232 4.58 -11.25 1.44
N VAL A 233 3.52 -12.04 1.27
CA VAL A 233 3.55 -13.50 1.24
C VAL A 233 2.85 -13.94 -0.02
N ASN A 234 3.53 -14.78 -0.81
CA ASN A 234 2.93 -15.42 -1.96
C ASN A 234 2.40 -16.81 -1.58
N TYR A 235 1.13 -17.05 -1.89
CA TYR A 235 0.43 -18.33 -1.76
C TYR A 235 0.25 -18.93 -3.16
N PRO A 236 1.19 -19.79 -3.60
CA PRO A 236 1.21 -20.27 -4.96
C PRO A 236 0.01 -21.18 -5.28
N ASN A 237 -0.50 -21.13 -6.50
CA ASN A 237 -1.56 -22.02 -7.01
C ASN A 237 -2.83 -22.07 -6.12
N THR A 238 -3.16 -20.95 -5.49
CA THR A 238 -4.27 -20.84 -4.54
C THR A 238 -5.47 -20.09 -5.15
N ALA A 239 -5.24 -19.19 -6.11
CA ALA A 239 -6.27 -18.30 -6.64
C ALA A 239 -7.48 -19.03 -7.24
N SER A 240 -7.23 -20.08 -8.04
CA SER A 240 -8.27 -20.86 -8.73
C SER A 240 -9.23 -21.63 -7.80
N LYS A 241 -8.89 -21.74 -6.52
CA LYS A 241 -9.70 -22.43 -5.50
C LYS A 241 -10.61 -21.48 -4.71
N ILE A 242 -10.51 -20.17 -4.96
CA ILE A 242 -11.17 -19.14 -4.15
C ILE A 242 -12.48 -18.73 -4.83
N SER A 243 -13.59 -19.15 -4.22
CA SER A 243 -14.92 -18.61 -4.52
C SER A 243 -15.44 -17.68 -3.42
N GLU A 244 -14.95 -17.83 -2.19
CA GLU A 244 -15.21 -16.94 -1.05
C GLU A 244 -13.88 -16.32 -0.63
N ILE A 245 -13.82 -15.00 -0.61
CA ILE A 245 -12.63 -14.24 -0.23
C ILE A 245 -12.72 -13.94 1.26
N SER A 246 -11.68 -14.33 2.00
CA SER A 246 -11.51 -14.01 3.41
C SER A 246 -10.13 -13.37 3.63
N PRO A 247 -10.00 -12.03 3.55
CA PRO A 247 -8.70 -11.37 3.47
C PRO A 247 -7.77 -11.67 4.65
N LEU A 248 -8.32 -11.74 5.87
CA LEU A 248 -7.52 -11.95 7.08
C LEU A 248 -6.93 -13.37 7.18
N GLU A 249 -7.48 -14.35 6.45
CA GLU A 249 -6.91 -15.70 6.38
C GLU A 249 -5.52 -15.71 5.75
N PHE A 250 -5.32 -14.87 4.73
CA PHE A 250 -4.02 -14.71 4.08
C PHE A 250 -3.05 -13.84 4.87
N LEU A 251 -3.56 -13.04 5.81
CA LEU A 251 -2.73 -12.28 6.77
C LEU A 251 -2.46 -13.07 8.06
N LYS A 252 -3.05 -14.27 8.22
CA LYS A 252 -2.91 -15.13 9.40
C LYS A 252 -3.33 -14.44 10.71
N VAL A 253 -4.39 -13.64 10.66
CA VAL A 253 -4.98 -12.96 11.83
C VAL A 253 -6.48 -13.17 11.90
N GLU A 254 -7.05 -13.16 13.12
CA GLU A 254 -8.52 -13.26 13.31
C GLU A 254 -9.21 -11.89 13.22
N ASN A 255 -8.52 -10.86 13.70
CA ASN A 255 -8.97 -9.47 13.69
C ASN A 255 -7.81 -8.58 13.25
N LEU A 256 -8.12 -7.49 12.55
CA LEU A 256 -7.17 -6.44 12.24
C LEU A 256 -7.62 -5.15 12.90
N ASN A 257 -6.74 -4.57 13.71
CA ASN A 257 -6.96 -3.27 14.32
C ASN A 257 -6.28 -2.19 13.47
N ARG A 258 -6.88 -1.00 13.44
CA ARG A 258 -6.15 0.23 13.10
C ARG A 258 -5.07 0.44 14.15
N SER A 259 -3.93 0.98 13.72
CA SER A 259 -2.88 1.36 14.66
C SER A 259 -3.37 2.44 15.62
N ASP A 260 -3.04 2.28 16.90
CA ASP A 260 -3.27 3.31 17.93
C ASP A 260 -2.52 4.62 17.64
N TYR A 261 -1.59 4.63 16.68
CA TYR A 261 -0.98 5.85 16.14
C TYR A 261 -2.02 6.86 15.66
N PHE A 262 -3.17 6.39 15.17
CA PHE A 262 -4.28 7.23 14.72
C PHE A 262 -5.30 7.55 15.81
N SER A 263 -5.11 7.11 17.06
CA SER A 263 -6.10 7.23 18.15
C SER A 263 -6.42 8.67 18.57
N SER A 264 -5.53 9.63 18.27
CA SER A 264 -5.71 11.04 18.64
C SER A 264 -6.67 11.81 17.72
N GLY A 265 -7.18 11.20 16.65
CA GLY A 265 -8.04 11.90 15.68
C GLY A 265 -8.79 10.98 14.73
N PHE A 266 -9.56 11.59 13.83
CA PHE A 266 -10.35 10.87 12.83
C PHE A 266 -9.62 10.78 11.49
N TYR A 267 -9.00 9.62 11.24
CA TYR A 267 -8.17 9.31 10.07
C TYR A 267 -8.70 8.11 9.25
N PRO A 268 -9.95 8.14 8.76
CA PRO A 268 -10.63 6.97 8.18
C PRO A 268 -9.95 6.41 6.91
N LEU A 269 -9.10 7.21 6.25
CA LEU A 269 -8.43 6.84 4.99
C LEU A 269 -6.95 6.50 5.18
N ASN A 270 -6.44 6.53 6.42
CA ASN A 270 -5.04 6.21 6.71
C ASN A 270 -4.81 4.72 7.02
N SER A 271 -5.88 3.95 7.25
CA SER A 271 -5.85 2.50 7.47
C SER A 271 -6.84 1.84 6.50
N ILE A 272 -6.35 1.09 5.50
CA ILE A 272 -7.21 0.53 4.45
C ILE A 272 -6.90 -0.95 4.24
N ILE A 273 -7.93 -1.77 4.03
CA ILE A 273 -7.78 -3.13 3.52
C ILE A 273 -8.26 -3.15 2.08
N GLN A 274 -7.48 -3.71 1.17
CA GLN A 274 -7.80 -3.79 -0.23
C GLN A 274 -7.78 -5.23 -0.70
N VAL A 275 -8.74 -5.58 -1.56
CA VAL A 275 -8.72 -6.81 -2.33
C VAL A 275 -8.74 -6.46 -3.81
N VAL A 276 -7.86 -7.08 -4.58
CA VAL A 276 -7.86 -7.04 -6.04
C VAL A 276 -8.05 -8.46 -6.54
N VAL A 277 -9.04 -8.65 -7.41
CA VAL A 277 -9.27 -9.94 -8.07
C VAL A 277 -9.02 -9.76 -9.54
N LEU A 278 -8.15 -10.60 -10.11
CA LEU A 278 -7.93 -10.72 -11.54
C LEU A 278 -8.43 -12.09 -11.98
N SER A 279 -9.36 -12.10 -12.93
CA SER A 279 -10.05 -13.29 -13.40
C SER A 279 -9.95 -13.37 -14.93
N PRO A 280 -9.76 -14.57 -15.50
CA PRO A 280 -9.74 -14.74 -16.95
C PRO A 280 -11.12 -14.47 -17.58
N GLU A 281 -12.19 -14.73 -16.82
CA GLU A 281 -13.58 -14.48 -17.23
C GLU A 281 -14.24 -13.45 -16.32
N ASN A 282 -15.30 -12.82 -16.83
CA ASN A 282 -16.08 -11.86 -16.04
C ASN A 282 -16.67 -12.54 -14.80
N THR A 283 -16.39 -11.97 -13.63
CA THR A 283 -17.01 -12.34 -12.37
C THR A 283 -17.62 -11.10 -11.71
N LYS A 284 -18.25 -11.27 -10.56
CA LYS A 284 -18.84 -10.17 -9.79
C LYS A 284 -18.82 -10.47 -8.31
N VAL A 285 -18.83 -9.41 -7.52
CA VAL A 285 -18.98 -9.50 -6.07
C VAL A 285 -20.40 -9.91 -5.71
N SER A 286 -20.53 -10.82 -4.75
CA SER A 286 -21.80 -11.19 -4.13
C SER A 286 -21.61 -11.56 -2.66
N ASP A 287 -22.73 -11.80 -1.96
CA ASP A 287 -22.76 -12.34 -0.59
C ASP A 287 -21.80 -11.64 0.38
N VAL A 288 -21.68 -10.30 0.25
CA VAL A 288 -20.86 -9.47 1.13
C VAL A 288 -21.42 -9.55 2.54
N ARG A 289 -20.63 -10.07 3.49
CA ARG A 289 -21.04 -10.24 4.89
C ARG A 289 -20.99 -8.94 5.67
N GLY A 290 -20.05 -8.06 5.33
CA GLY A 290 -19.93 -6.71 5.90
C GLY A 290 -20.88 -5.70 5.28
N ASN A 291 -20.80 -4.47 5.76
CA ASN A 291 -21.52 -3.34 5.16
C ASN A 291 -20.92 -2.94 3.80
N ILE A 292 -21.74 -2.39 2.91
CA ILE A 292 -21.30 -1.74 1.68
C ILE A 292 -21.59 -0.25 1.82
N ILE A 293 -20.54 0.57 1.72
CA ILE A 293 -20.68 2.02 1.82
C ILE A 293 -21.26 2.52 0.48
N PRO A 294 -22.38 3.26 0.50
CA PRO A 294 -22.94 3.84 -0.72
C PRO A 294 -21.93 4.78 -1.38
N THR A 295 -21.91 4.80 -2.71
CA THR A 295 -21.03 5.67 -3.49
C THR A 295 -21.82 6.65 -4.34
N GLN A 296 -21.16 7.74 -4.73
CA GLN A 296 -21.58 8.68 -5.75
C GLN A 296 -20.47 8.84 -6.79
N ILE A 297 -20.86 9.04 -8.04
CA ILE A 297 -19.89 9.23 -9.13
C ILE A 297 -19.42 10.68 -9.11
N ILE A 298 -18.09 10.88 -8.98
CA ILE A 298 -17.43 12.19 -9.13
C ILE A 298 -16.23 12.00 -10.06
N ASP A 299 -16.15 12.80 -11.13
CA ASP A 299 -15.12 12.67 -12.19
C ASP A 299 -14.91 11.22 -12.68
N ASN A 300 -16.00 10.48 -12.92
CA ASN A 300 -16.02 9.07 -13.34
C ASN A 300 -15.47 8.05 -12.32
N GLU A 301 -15.28 8.43 -11.06
CA GLU A 301 -14.88 7.51 -9.98
C GLU A 301 -15.99 7.33 -8.94
N ASN A 302 -16.09 6.11 -8.38
CA ASN A 302 -17.03 5.85 -7.28
C ASN A 302 -16.46 6.33 -5.94
N ILE A 303 -17.04 7.41 -5.43
CA ILE A 303 -16.66 8.06 -4.18
C ILE A 303 -17.64 7.67 -3.08
N PRO A 304 -17.21 7.04 -1.97
CA PRO A 304 -18.09 6.77 -0.84
C PRO A 304 -18.77 8.06 -0.38
N THR A 305 -20.06 7.96 -0.04
CA THR A 305 -20.86 9.10 0.45
C THR A 305 -20.66 9.32 1.94
N ASP A 306 -20.29 8.28 2.69
CA ASP A 306 -20.04 8.33 4.13
C ASP A 306 -18.85 7.45 4.53
N ILE A 307 -17.73 8.08 4.82
CA ILE A 307 -16.49 7.45 5.31
C ILE A 307 -16.45 7.32 6.83
N THR A 308 -17.50 7.73 7.55
CA THR A 308 -17.60 7.54 9.01
C THR A 308 -18.12 6.17 9.38
N GLU A 309 -18.85 5.55 8.47
CA GLU A 309 -19.29 4.16 8.57
C GLU A 309 -18.19 3.22 8.08
N LYS A 310 -18.08 2.05 8.72
CA LYS A 310 -17.23 0.98 8.20
C LYS A 310 -17.92 0.24 7.05
N GLY A 311 -17.13 -0.30 6.13
CA GLY A 311 -17.65 -1.15 5.06
C GLY A 311 -16.80 -1.16 3.80
N TRP A 312 -17.25 -1.96 2.85
CA TRP A 312 -16.65 -2.12 1.54
C TRP A 312 -17.11 -1.03 0.56
N VAL A 313 -16.18 -0.61 -0.29
CA VAL A 313 -16.41 0.13 -1.52
C VAL A 313 -15.85 -0.72 -2.65
N PHE A 314 -16.71 -1.13 -3.59
CA PHE A 314 -16.30 -1.92 -4.76
C PHE A 314 -16.31 -1.04 -6.01
N ASP A 315 -15.18 -0.96 -6.69
CA ASP A 315 -15.04 -0.18 -7.92
C ASP A 315 -13.93 -0.73 -8.84
N PRO A 316 -14.25 -1.45 -9.92
CA PRO A 316 -15.58 -1.94 -10.27
C PRO A 316 -16.01 -3.14 -9.42
N GLN A 317 -17.33 -3.38 -9.34
CA GLN A 317 -17.93 -4.52 -8.62
C GLN A 317 -18.05 -5.80 -9.47
N GLU A 318 -17.83 -5.71 -10.78
CA GLU A 318 -17.90 -6.82 -11.74
C GLU A 318 -16.92 -6.61 -12.91
N GLY A 319 -16.60 -7.71 -13.60
CA GLY A 319 -15.67 -7.75 -14.72
C GLY A 319 -14.55 -8.76 -14.52
N GLN A 320 -13.52 -8.70 -15.38
CA GLN A 320 -12.28 -9.47 -15.24
C GLN A 320 -11.35 -8.93 -14.15
N ARG A 321 -11.53 -7.67 -13.77
CA ARG A 321 -10.83 -7.04 -12.65
C ARG A 321 -11.87 -6.49 -11.68
N ILE A 322 -11.76 -6.87 -10.41
CA ILE A 322 -12.58 -6.33 -9.32
C ILE A 322 -11.65 -5.73 -8.29
N GLN A 323 -12.06 -4.61 -7.69
CA GLN A 323 -11.33 -3.99 -6.59
C GLN A 323 -12.29 -3.63 -5.46
N GLY A 324 -12.04 -4.21 -4.29
CA GLY A 324 -12.73 -3.87 -3.05
C GLY A 324 -11.79 -3.10 -2.12
N LYS A 325 -12.26 -1.99 -1.55
CA LYS A 325 -11.57 -1.25 -0.49
C LYS A 325 -12.45 -1.24 0.75
N TYR A 326 -11.93 -1.72 1.86
CA TYR A 326 -12.61 -1.66 3.14
C TYR A 326 -12.13 -0.44 3.92
N ILE A 327 -13.08 0.34 4.41
CA ILE A 327 -12.88 1.50 5.25
C ILE A 327 -13.36 1.15 6.66
N PHE A 328 -12.55 1.48 7.67
CA PHE A 328 -12.90 1.24 9.07
C PHE A 328 -13.87 2.28 9.65
N GLY A 329 -13.96 3.46 9.04
CA GLY A 329 -14.76 4.56 9.55
C GLY A 329 -14.36 4.96 10.97
N LYS A 330 -15.35 5.08 11.85
CA LYS A 330 -15.14 5.36 13.29
C LYS A 330 -14.70 4.14 14.10
N ASP A 331 -14.88 2.94 13.55
CA ASP A 331 -14.41 1.73 14.21
C ASP A 331 -12.88 1.62 14.12
N THR A 332 -12.31 0.89 15.07
CA THR A 332 -10.86 0.66 15.16
C THR A 332 -10.48 -0.78 14.90
N THR A 333 -11.45 -1.67 14.71
CA THR A 333 -11.23 -3.11 14.54
C THR A 333 -12.20 -3.70 13.53
N VAL A 334 -11.77 -4.74 12.84
CA VAL A 334 -12.60 -5.56 11.96
C VAL A 334 -12.21 -7.02 12.11
N ASN A 335 -13.21 -7.90 12.14
CA ASN A 335 -12.99 -9.35 12.21
C ASN A 335 -13.04 -10.01 10.83
N LYS A 336 -12.58 -11.27 10.77
CA LYS A 336 -12.57 -12.10 9.55
C LYS A 336 -13.92 -12.12 8.83
N LYS A 337 -15.01 -12.36 9.56
CA LYS A 337 -16.36 -12.51 9.00
C LYS A 337 -16.89 -11.22 8.36
N GLU A 338 -16.56 -10.06 8.90
CA GLU A 338 -16.98 -8.76 8.34
C GLU A 338 -16.31 -8.45 7.00
N LEU A 339 -15.16 -9.05 6.71
CA LEU A 339 -14.41 -8.84 5.48
C LEU A 339 -14.72 -9.88 4.38
N GLU A 340 -15.56 -10.86 4.68
CA GLU A 340 -15.88 -11.94 3.74
C GLU A 340 -16.88 -11.50 2.67
N PHE A 341 -16.60 -11.91 1.45
CA PHE A 341 -17.51 -11.79 0.30
C PHE A 341 -17.24 -12.91 -0.71
N SER A 342 -18.21 -13.20 -1.55
CA SER A 342 -18.12 -14.23 -2.58
C SER A 342 -17.89 -13.63 -3.97
N LEU A 343 -17.39 -14.48 -4.87
CA LEU A 343 -17.29 -14.21 -6.30
C LEU A 343 -18.32 -15.08 -7.05
N GLY A 344 -18.99 -14.48 -8.04
CA GLY A 344 -20.11 -15.10 -8.76
C GLY A 344 -21.45 -14.81 -8.10
N GLY A 345 -22.55 -15.48 -8.49
CA GLY A 345 -23.85 -15.34 -7.79
C GLY A 345 -24.83 -14.28 -8.35
N LYS A 346 -25.76 -13.77 -7.53
CA LYS A 346 -26.71 -12.70 -7.93
C LYS A 346 -26.05 -11.32 -7.75
N GLN A 347 -26.37 -10.37 -8.62
CA GLN A 347 -25.80 -9.02 -8.59
C GLN A 347 -26.24 -8.28 -7.33
N LEU A 348 -25.32 -7.57 -6.68
CA LEU A 348 -25.63 -6.64 -5.59
C LEU A 348 -26.56 -5.54 -6.13
N GLN A 349 -27.61 -5.18 -5.37
CA GLN A 349 -28.52 -4.11 -5.76
C GLN A 349 -27.85 -2.76 -5.49
N THR A 350 -27.02 -2.29 -6.42
CA THR A 350 -26.49 -0.93 -6.41
C THR A 350 -26.39 -0.46 -7.87
N LYS A 351 -26.82 0.78 -8.13
CA LYS A 351 -27.02 1.33 -9.48
C LYS A 351 -25.79 1.11 -10.38
N GLU A 352 -26.03 0.67 -11.62
CA GLU A 352 -25.01 0.38 -12.64
C GLU A 352 -24.09 1.60 -12.87
N PRO A 353 -22.76 1.42 -12.83
CA PRO A 353 -21.84 2.27 -13.57
C PRO A 353 -21.79 1.85 -15.05
N GLU A 354 -21.62 2.82 -15.95
CA GLU A 354 -21.44 2.58 -17.38
C GLU A 354 -20.20 1.72 -17.67
N LYS A 355 -20.34 0.78 -18.60
CA LYS A 355 -19.25 -0.08 -19.11
C LYS A 355 -18.10 0.79 -19.62
N THR A 356 -16.97 0.73 -18.94
CA THR A 356 -15.69 1.21 -19.47
C THR A 356 -14.98 0.03 -20.12
N GLU A 357 -14.90 0.03 -21.45
CA GLU A 357 -13.96 -0.83 -22.19
C GLU A 357 -12.54 -0.39 -21.83
N PHE A 358 -11.79 -1.25 -21.13
CA PHE A 358 -10.34 -1.10 -21.02
C PHE A 358 -9.70 -1.77 -22.24
N ASP A 359 -8.94 -1.00 -23.00
CA ASP A 359 -8.16 -1.47 -24.16
C ASP A 359 -7.12 -2.53 -23.71
N GLU A 360 -7.11 -3.68 -24.37
CA GLU A 360 -6.40 -4.93 -24.01
C GLU A 360 -4.88 -4.88 -24.19
N SER A 361 -4.26 -3.71 -24.05
CA SER A 361 -2.80 -3.58 -24.16
C SER A 361 -2.26 -2.59 -23.15
N ILE A 362 -2.12 -3.07 -21.91
CA ILE A 362 -0.99 -2.87 -20.99
C ILE A 362 -1.38 -3.67 -19.73
N ILE A 363 -0.52 -4.60 -19.31
CA ILE A 363 -0.61 -5.21 -17.99
C ILE A 363 -0.28 -4.11 -16.98
N VAL A 364 -1.26 -3.28 -16.64
CA VAL A 364 -1.09 -2.24 -15.62
C VAL A 364 -1.32 -2.91 -14.27
N VAL A 365 -0.24 -3.42 -13.66
CA VAL A 365 -0.19 -3.52 -12.20
C VAL A 365 -0.13 -2.08 -11.70
N ILE A 366 -1.31 -1.46 -11.54
CA ILE A 366 -1.44 -0.13 -10.95
C ILE A 366 -1.02 -0.27 -9.48
N ILE A 367 0.15 0.29 -9.16
CA ILE A 367 0.60 0.54 -7.80
C ILE A 367 -0.48 1.24 -6.99
N ILE A 368 -0.64 0.76 -5.76
CA ILE A 368 -1.56 1.31 -4.77
C ILE A 368 -0.90 2.35 -3.85
N ALA A 369 0.43 2.50 -3.88
CA ALA A 369 1.15 3.56 -3.14
C ALA A 369 0.72 4.98 -3.56
N SER A 370 0.69 5.27 -4.87
CA SER A 370 0.19 6.54 -5.41
C SER A 370 -1.33 6.62 -5.33
N VAL A 371 -2.05 5.50 -5.49
CA VAL A 371 -3.51 5.45 -5.40
C VAL A 371 -4.02 5.63 -3.98
N ALA A 372 -3.34 5.22 -2.92
CA ALA A 372 -3.82 5.42 -1.55
C ALA A 372 -3.75 6.90 -1.15
N ILE A 373 -2.63 7.59 -1.44
CA ILE A 373 -2.49 9.03 -1.19
C ILE A 373 -3.36 9.84 -2.16
N ALA A 374 -3.35 9.51 -3.46
CA ALA A 374 -4.16 10.21 -4.46
C ALA A 374 -5.66 9.95 -4.25
N ALA A 375 -6.10 8.71 -4.00
CA ALA A 375 -7.50 8.41 -3.70
C ALA A 375 -7.91 9.01 -2.37
N ALA A 376 -7.07 9.02 -1.33
CA ALA A 376 -7.41 9.73 -0.09
C ALA A 376 -7.58 11.23 -0.33
N MET A 377 -6.66 11.88 -1.07
CA MET A 377 -6.80 13.28 -1.48
C MET A 377 -8.00 13.52 -2.39
N PHE A 378 -8.34 12.57 -3.25
CA PHE A 378 -9.47 12.65 -4.18
C PHE A 378 -10.81 12.47 -3.47
N TYR A 379 -10.93 11.47 -2.59
CA TYR A 379 -12.06 11.29 -1.68
C TYR A 379 -12.26 12.55 -0.83
N LEU A 380 -11.19 13.12 -0.26
CA LEU A 380 -11.23 14.40 0.47
C LEU A 380 -11.74 15.56 -0.39
N LYS A 381 -11.34 15.64 -1.66
CA LYS A 381 -11.83 16.65 -2.60
C LYS A 381 -13.33 16.51 -2.85
N GLY A 382 -13.86 15.29 -2.91
CA GLY A 382 -15.29 15.01 -3.01
C GLY A 382 -16.11 15.47 -1.79
N TYR A 383 -15.49 15.49 -0.61
CA TYR A 383 -16.13 15.94 0.65
C TYR A 383 -16.02 17.45 0.92
N ARG A 384 -15.08 18.16 0.27
CA ARG A 384 -14.98 19.61 0.36
C ARG A 384 -15.99 20.26 -0.60
N LYS A 385 -17.21 20.50 -0.12
CA LYS A 385 -18.17 21.43 -0.73
C LYS A 385 -18.44 22.62 0.18
#